data_AF-A0A0F9B987-F1
#
_entry.id   AF-A0A0F9B987-F1
#
_cell.length_a   1.000
_cell.length_b   1.000
_cell.length_c   1.000
_cell.angle_alpha   90.00
_cell.angle_beta   90.00
_cell.angle_gamma   90.00
#
_symmetry.space_group_name_H-M   'P 1'
#
loop_
_entity.id
_entity.type
_entity.pdbx_description
1 polymer ?
#
loop_
_entity_poly.entity_id
_entity_poly.type
_entity_poly.pdbx_seq_one_letter_code
_entity_poly.pdbx_strand_id
1 'polypeptide(L)'
;AKRKQRYWDLYKLVKAKALRIKNRRMRRRYLNQARIYKRRYRSIKSTYYRHVKTVDYGWTAVNLVRAYIWRTNTPGTYRFYVYAKDRAGNSQRNVARNYLIVR
;
A
#
# COMPACT_ATOMS: atom_id res chain seq x y z
N ALA A 1 2.12 3.76 4.00
CA ALA A 1 1.04 2.90 4.53
C ALA A 1 1.02 2.86 6.07
N LYS A 2 2.04 2.28 6.73
CA LYS A 2 2.09 2.11 8.21
C LYS A 2 1.81 3.38 9.02
N ARG A 3 2.40 4.52 8.65
CA ARG A 3 2.17 5.83 9.31
C ARG A 3 0.73 6.35 9.18
N LYS A 4 0.08 6.12 8.03
CA LYS A 4 -1.34 6.48 7.81
C LYS A 4 -2.24 5.61 8.68
N GLN A 5 -2.01 4.30 8.65
CA GLN A 5 -2.74 3.33 9.46
C GLN A 5 -2.63 3.64 10.96
N ARG A 6 -1.42 3.96 11.44
CA ARG A 6 -1.18 4.38 12.84
C ARG A 6 -2.09 5.53 13.29
N TYR A 7 -2.26 6.57 12.46
CA TYR A 7 -3.15 7.68 12.81
C TYR A 7 -4.63 7.29 12.83
N TRP A 8 -5.03 6.36 11.97
CA TRP A 8 -6.39 5.81 12.01
C TRP A 8 -6.64 5.00 13.29
N ASP A 9 -5.68 4.20 13.71
CA ASP A 9 -5.78 3.40 14.93
C ASP A 9 -5.81 4.29 16.19
N LEU A 10 -4.95 5.30 16.25
CA LEU A 10 -5.00 6.32 17.31
C LEU A 10 -6.34 7.07 17.34
N TYR A 11 -6.89 7.44 16.18
CA TYR A 11 -8.21 8.06 16.09
C TYR A 11 -9.29 7.15 16.70
N LYS A 12 -9.34 5.87 16.31
CA LYS A 12 -10.33 4.91 16.83
C LYS A 12 -10.21 4.76 18.36
N LEU A 13 -8.99 4.55 18.86
CA LEU A 13 -8.71 4.35 20.28
C LEU A 13 -9.13 5.57 21.11
N VAL A 14 -8.66 6.76 20.73
CA VAL A 14 -8.96 8.00 21.47
C VAL A 14 -10.43 8.36 21.40
N LYS A 15 -11.08 8.15 20.24
CA LYS A 15 -12.53 8.39 20.10
C LYS A 15 -13.34 7.44 20.98
N ALA A 16 -13.00 6.15 21.01
CA ALA A 16 -13.66 5.18 21.87
C ALA A 16 -13.49 5.55 23.35
N LYS A 17 -12.28 5.93 23.78
CA LYS A 17 -12.03 6.43 25.15
C LYS A 17 -12.90 7.65 25.47
N ALA A 18 -12.99 8.62 24.55
CA ALA A 18 -13.79 9.82 24.76
C ALA A 18 -15.28 9.52 24.98
N LEU A 19 -15.83 8.51 24.30
CA LEU A 19 -17.24 8.12 24.41
C LEU A 19 -17.57 7.45 25.75
N ARG A 20 -16.59 6.81 26.40
CA ARG A 20 -16.74 6.20 27.73
C ARG A 20 -16.69 7.21 28.88
N ILE A 21 -16.11 8.39 28.66
CA ILE A 21 -15.93 9.41 29.70
C ILE A 21 -17.23 10.19 29.91
N LYS A 22 -17.78 10.15 31.13
CA LYS A 22 -18.97 10.92 31.53
C LYS A 22 -18.67 12.43 31.75
N ASN A 23 -17.47 12.77 32.22
CA ASN A 23 -17.07 14.17 32.44
C ASN A 23 -16.97 14.95 31.11
N ARG A 24 -17.78 16.00 30.96
CA ARG A 24 -17.91 16.78 29.71
C ARG A 24 -16.61 17.46 29.28
N ARG A 25 -15.85 18.06 30.21
CA ARG A 25 -14.57 18.76 29.90
C ARG A 25 -13.53 17.77 29.39
N MET A 26 -13.36 16.65 30.10
CA MET A 26 -12.45 15.57 29.71
C MET A 26 -12.86 14.98 28.35
N ARG A 27 -14.14 14.65 28.16
CA ARG A 27 -14.65 14.15 26.87
C ARG A 27 -14.32 15.10 25.71
N ARG A 28 -14.52 16.41 25.89
CA ARG A 28 -14.19 17.42 24.87
C ARG A 28 -12.70 17.41 24.51
N ARG A 29 -11.81 17.31 25.51
CA ARG A 29 -10.34 17.23 25.29
C ARG A 29 -9.96 16.02 24.44
N TYR A 30 -10.47 14.83 24.76
CA TYR A 30 -10.19 13.62 23.98
C TYR A 30 -10.81 13.67 22.58
N LEU A 31 -12.00 14.24 22.41
CA LEU A 31 -12.60 14.45 21.08
C LEU A 31 -11.77 15.39 20.20
N ASN A 32 -11.21 16.46 20.78
CA ASN A 32 -10.31 17.36 20.06
C ASN A 32 -9.03 16.63 19.62
N GLN A 33 -8.46 15.79 20.48
CA GLN A 33 -7.32 14.94 20.13
C GLN A 33 -7.66 13.97 18.98
N ALA A 34 -8.82 13.32 19.02
CA ALA A 34 -9.28 12.45 17.94
C ALA A 34 -9.43 13.21 16.60
N ARG A 35 -9.92 14.46 16.63
CA ARG A 35 -9.99 15.30 15.43
C ARG A 35 -8.61 15.56 14.81
N ILE A 36 -7.59 15.81 15.64
CA ILE A 36 -6.20 15.99 15.17
C ILE A 36 -5.70 14.73 14.46
N TYR A 37 -5.89 13.55 15.06
CA TYR A 37 -5.49 12.29 14.42
C TYR A 37 -6.24 12.01 13.12
N LYS A 38 -7.55 12.29 13.08
CA LYS A 38 -8.34 12.16 11.84
C LYS A 38 -7.85 13.13 10.76
N ARG A 39 -7.49 14.36 11.12
CA ARG A 39 -6.91 15.35 10.20
C ARG A 39 -5.58 14.85 9.64
N ARG A 40 -4.68 14.35 10.49
CA ARG A 40 -3.39 13.77 10.08
C ARG A 40 -3.54 12.52 9.21
N TYR A 41 -4.50 11.65 9.52
CA TYR A 41 -4.84 10.50 8.67
C TYR A 41 -5.25 10.94 7.25
N ARG A 42 -6.10 11.97 7.17
CA ARG A 42 -6.60 12.51 5.88
C ARG A 42 -5.53 13.25 5.08
N SER A 43 -4.58 13.92 5.74
CA SER A 43 -3.49 14.62 5.05
C SER A 43 -2.47 13.68 4.41
N ILE A 44 -2.32 12.46 4.94
CA ILE A 44 -1.41 11.48 4.35
C ILE A 44 -2.06 10.84 3.13
N LYS A 45 -1.55 11.18 1.94
CA LYS A 45 -1.92 10.53 0.68
C LYS A 45 -1.42 9.08 0.67
N SER A 46 -2.27 8.15 0.28
CA SER A 46 -1.85 6.77 0.03
C SER A 46 -1.53 6.64 -1.44
N THR A 47 -0.32 6.21 -1.77
CA THR A 47 -0.05 5.71 -3.12
C THR A 47 -0.66 4.32 -3.22
N TYR A 48 -1.64 4.16 -4.11
CA TYR A 48 -2.21 2.87 -4.45
C TYR A 48 -1.70 2.49 -5.83
N TYR A 49 -1.13 1.29 -5.93
CA TYR A 49 -0.73 0.72 -7.22
C TYR A 49 -1.87 -0.17 -7.69
N ARG A 50 -2.52 0.20 -8.79
CA ARG A 50 -3.50 -0.65 -9.44
C ARG A 50 -2.76 -1.79 -10.14
N HIS A 51 -3.27 -3.00 -10.03
CA HIS A 51 -2.80 -4.10 -10.86
C HIS A 51 -3.21 -3.84 -12.31
N VAL A 52 -2.24 -3.63 -13.20
CA VAL A 52 -2.50 -3.24 -14.59
C VAL A 52 -2.57 -4.46 -15.50
N LYS A 53 -1.60 -5.37 -15.39
CA LYS A 53 -1.47 -6.52 -16.28
C LYS A 53 -0.63 -7.63 -15.62
N THR A 54 -1.03 -8.88 -15.83
CA THR A 54 -0.20 -10.07 -15.61
C THR A 54 0.13 -10.68 -16.96
N VAL A 55 1.37 -11.12 -17.15
CA VAL A 55 1.75 -11.91 -18.32
C VAL A 55 2.44 -13.16 -17.81
N ASP A 56 1.98 -14.31 -18.28
CA ASP A 56 2.61 -15.61 -18.04
C ASP A 56 3.24 -16.07 -19.36
N TYR A 57 4.55 -16.33 -19.33
CA TYR A 57 5.31 -16.80 -20.48
C TYR A 57 5.50 -18.32 -20.48
N GLY A 58 4.82 -19.03 -19.56
CA GLY A 58 4.90 -20.47 -19.43
C GLY A 58 6.26 -20.96 -18.94
N TRP A 59 6.49 -22.27 -19.11
CA TRP A 59 7.76 -22.89 -18.78
C TRP A 59 8.85 -22.41 -19.72
N THR A 60 9.92 -21.88 -19.14
CA THR A 60 11.07 -21.37 -19.89
C THR A 60 12.35 -22.03 -19.40
N ALA A 61 13.35 -22.12 -20.29
CA ALA A 61 14.67 -22.61 -19.93
C ALA A 61 15.37 -21.68 -18.91
N VAL A 62 16.20 -22.26 -18.06
CA VAL A 62 16.92 -21.58 -16.99
C VAL A 62 18.08 -20.72 -17.55
N ASN A 63 18.43 -19.63 -16.88
CA ASN A 63 19.59 -18.75 -17.19
C ASN A 63 19.56 -18.00 -18.53
N LEU A 64 18.37 -17.71 -19.06
CA LEU A 64 18.22 -16.84 -20.23
C LEU A 64 17.87 -15.41 -19.84
N VAL A 65 18.53 -14.44 -20.47
CA VAL A 65 18.12 -13.03 -20.39
C VAL A 65 16.78 -12.87 -21.09
N ARG A 66 15.81 -12.26 -20.40
CA ARG A 66 14.48 -11.96 -20.94
C ARG A 66 14.25 -10.47 -20.93
N ALA A 67 13.83 -9.93 -22.06
CA ALA A 67 13.36 -8.56 -22.17
C ALA A 67 11.82 -8.54 -22.09
N TYR A 68 11.30 -7.73 -21.18
CA TYR A 68 9.86 -7.49 -21.05
C TYR A 68 9.55 -6.09 -21.57
N ILE A 69 8.86 -6.01 -22.71
CA ILE A 69 8.51 -4.73 -23.34
C ILE A 69 7.05 -4.41 -23.01
N TRP A 70 6.85 -3.36 -22.22
CA TRP A 70 5.52 -2.84 -21.89
C TRP A 70 5.32 -1.47 -22.52
N ARG A 71 4.12 -1.22 -23.04
CA ARG A 71 3.72 0.07 -23.64
C ARG A 71 2.53 0.64 -22.86
N THR A 72 2.55 1.93 -22.58
CA THR A 72 1.43 2.66 -21.98
C THR A 72 1.37 4.07 -22.57
N ASN A 73 0.16 4.58 -22.77
CA ASN A 73 -0.09 5.95 -23.23
C ASN A 73 -0.51 6.87 -22.07
N THR A 74 -0.62 6.32 -20.85
CA THR A 74 -1.06 7.09 -19.69
C THR A 74 0.12 7.45 -18.78
N PRO A 75 0.29 8.74 -18.45
CA PRO A 75 1.34 9.15 -17.53
C PRO A 75 1.07 8.62 -16.13
N GLY A 76 2.14 8.29 -15.40
CA GLY A 76 2.03 7.74 -14.04
C GLY A 76 3.28 7.02 -13.55
N THR A 77 3.24 6.65 -12.27
CA THR A 77 4.27 5.79 -11.65
C THR A 77 3.82 4.34 -11.67
N TYR A 78 4.59 3.51 -12.37
CA TYR A 78 4.37 2.08 -12.50
C TYR A 78 5.36 1.30 -11.65
N ARG A 79 4.95 0.12 -11.20
CA ARG A 79 5.82 -0.87 -10.57
C ARG A 79 5.63 -2.18 -11.28
N PHE A 80 6.73 -2.86 -11.56
CA PHE A 80 6.69 -4.21 -12.11
C PHE A 80 7.41 -5.18 -11.17
N TYR A 81 6.94 -6.42 -11.22
CA TYR A 81 7.41 -7.54 -10.44
C TYR A 81 7.65 -8.70 -11.39
N VAL A 82 8.80 -9.35 -11.30
CA VAL A 82 9.13 -10.54 -12.07
C VAL A 82 9.20 -11.73 -11.13
N TYR A 83 8.30 -12.69 -11.34
CA TYR A 83 8.21 -13.91 -10.55
C TYR A 83 8.69 -15.10 -11.39
N ALA A 84 9.44 -16.01 -10.76
CA ALA A 84 9.70 -17.34 -11.30
C ALA A 84 8.89 -18.39 -10.53
N LYS A 85 8.49 -19.46 -11.22
CA LYS A 85 7.89 -20.65 -10.63
C LYS A 85 8.74 -21.87 -10.98
N ASP A 86 8.87 -22.81 -10.05
CA ASP A 86 9.47 -24.12 -10.32
C ASP A 86 8.40 -25.11 -10.80
N ARG A 87 8.82 -26.25 -11.36
CA ARG A 87 7.90 -27.29 -11.87
C ARG A 87 6.97 -27.88 -10.80
N ALA A 88 7.31 -27.76 -9.53
CA ALA A 88 6.48 -28.18 -8.41
C ALA A 88 5.41 -27.14 -8.04
N GLY A 89 5.40 -25.98 -8.71
CA GLY A 89 4.45 -24.89 -8.52
C GLY A 89 4.86 -23.87 -7.45
N ASN A 90 6.04 -24.00 -6.85
CA ASN A 90 6.53 -23.05 -5.86
C ASN A 90 6.92 -21.73 -6.54
N SER A 91 6.44 -20.62 -5.99
CA SER A 91 6.79 -19.28 -6.48
C SER A 91 8.01 -18.73 -5.73
N GLN A 92 8.88 -18.02 -6.46
CA GLN A 92 10.05 -17.36 -5.90
C GLN A 92 9.66 -16.39 -4.77
N ARG A 93 10.26 -16.57 -3.59
CA ARG A 93 10.01 -15.71 -2.41
C ARG A 93 10.61 -14.31 -2.56
N ASN A 94 11.82 -14.22 -3.11
CA ASN A 94 12.55 -12.97 -3.29
C ASN A 94 12.36 -12.47 -4.72
N VAL A 95 11.36 -11.63 -4.92
CA VAL A 95 10.89 -11.16 -6.23
C VAL A 95 11.68 -9.93 -6.67
N ALA A 96 12.19 -9.96 -7.91
CA ALA A 96 12.78 -8.78 -8.52
C ALA A 96 11.70 -7.71 -8.74
N ARG A 97 11.95 -6.49 -8.26
CA ARG A 97 11.01 -5.37 -8.33
C ARG A 97 11.71 -4.11 -8.81
N ASN A 98 11.04 -3.33 -9.65
CA ASN A 98 11.52 -2.01 -10.06
C ASN A 98 10.32 -1.08 -10.34
N TYR A 99 10.58 0.23 -10.48
CA TYR A 99 9.58 1.25 -10.79
C TYR A 99 9.96 2.06 -12.02
N LEU A 100 8.95 2.56 -12.72
CA LEU A 100 9.09 3.41 -13.89
C LEU A 100 8.19 4.63 -13.73
N ILE A 101 8.67 5.80 -14.13
CA ILE A 101 7.88 7.04 -14.16
C ILE A 101 7.71 7.42 -15.62
N VAL A 102 6.47 7.38 -16.11
CA VAL A 102 6.08 7.86 -17.43
C VAL A 102 5.48 9.25 -17.25
N ARG A 103 6.02 10.25 -17.96
CA ARG A 103 5.58 11.66 -17.90
C ARG A 103 4.81 12.03 -19.15
#